data_AF-A0A3D4UBT8-F1
#
_entry.id   AF-A0A3D4UBT8-F1
#
_cell.length_a   1.000
_cell.length_b   1.000
_cell.length_c   1.000
_cell.angle_alpha   90.00
_cell.angle_beta   90.00
_cell.angle_gamma   90.00
#
_symmetry.space_group_name_H-M   'P 1'
#
loop_
_entity.id
_entity.type
_entity.pdbx_description
1 polymer ?
#
loop_
_entity_poly.entity_id
_entity_poly.type
_entity_poly.pdbx_seq_one_letter_code
_entity_poly.pdbx_strand_id
1 'polypeptide(L)'
;MSDFNINVSTQFSKFPAGRYRTDGKNSGQRFREEFLAPAIKNNEFNKVIINFDGVLMGGSSFLEESFGGLVREEKIDANTIINKIVIVAKSATLKEQILSYIKNA
;
A
#
# COMPACT_ATOMS: atom_id res chain seq x y z
N MET A 1 16.97 -7.48 -11.77
CA MET A 1 15.75 -7.11 -11.00
C MET A 1 14.99 -6.08 -11.81
N SER A 2 13.67 -6.24 -11.91
CA SER A 2 12.77 -5.29 -12.58
C SER A 2 11.94 -4.54 -11.55
N ASP A 3 11.31 -3.44 -11.94
CA ASP A 3 10.32 -2.77 -11.10
C ASP A 3 8.94 -3.43 -11.30
N PHE A 4 8.18 -3.55 -10.22
CA PHE A 4 6.81 -4.07 -10.25
C PHE A 4 5.81 -2.94 -10.05
N ASN A 5 4.76 -2.91 -10.87
CA ASN A 5 3.79 -1.82 -10.89
C ASN A 5 2.42 -2.30 -10.37
N ILE A 6 1.86 -1.56 -9.41
CA ILE A 6 0.51 -1.74 -8.88
C ILE A 6 -0.27 -0.46 -9.15
N ASN A 7 -1.17 -0.50 -10.13
CA ASN A 7 -2.13 0.55 -10.37
C ASN A 7 -3.39 0.32 -9.51
N VAL A 8 -3.53 1.10 -8.44
CA VAL A 8 -4.57 0.90 -7.43
C VAL A 8 -5.96 1.05 -8.05
N SER A 9 -6.17 2.04 -8.91
CA SER A 9 -7.50 2.34 -9.46
C SER A 9 -8.03 1.29 -10.43
N THR A 10 -7.15 0.62 -11.16
CA THR A 10 -7.51 -0.36 -12.20
C THR A 10 -7.36 -1.82 -11.75
N GLN A 11 -6.39 -2.13 -10.88
CA GLN A 11 -6.13 -3.49 -10.42
C GLN A 11 -6.81 -3.80 -9.07
N PHE A 12 -7.14 -2.78 -8.28
CA PHE A 12 -7.78 -2.96 -6.98
C PHE A 12 -9.16 -2.31 -6.90
N SER A 13 -9.22 -0.97 -6.88
CA SER A 13 -10.45 -0.21 -6.78
C SER A 13 -10.21 1.28 -7.02
N LYS A 14 -11.18 1.96 -7.65
CA LYS A 14 -11.25 3.43 -7.67
C LYS A 14 -11.66 4.03 -6.31
N PHE A 15 -12.29 3.22 -5.45
CA PHE A 15 -12.80 3.59 -4.14
C PHE A 15 -12.34 2.57 -3.07
N PRO A 16 -11.03 2.49 -2.75
CA PRO A 16 -10.51 1.71 -1.64
C PRO A 16 -10.94 2.31 -0.29
N ALA A 17 -11.49 1.48 0.60
CA ALA A 17 -12.02 1.93 1.87
C ALA A 17 -12.11 0.78 2.89
N GLY A 18 -12.14 1.14 4.18
CA GLY A 18 -12.18 0.18 5.27
C GLY A 18 -10.80 -0.38 5.64
N ARG A 19 -10.69 -0.87 6.87
CA ARG A 19 -9.48 -1.55 7.36
C ARG A 19 -9.57 -3.02 7.00
N TYR A 20 -10.57 -3.70 7.53
CA TYR A 20 -10.65 -5.16 7.48
C TYR A 20 -11.51 -5.65 6.33
N ARG A 21 -11.33 -6.90 5.90
CA ARG A 21 -12.17 -7.55 4.87
C ARG A 21 -13.67 -7.52 5.19
N THR A 22 -14.02 -7.46 6.48
CA THR A 22 -15.39 -7.29 6.97
C THR A 22 -15.99 -5.91 6.66
N ASP A 23 -15.16 -4.88 6.47
CA ASP A 23 -15.61 -3.51 6.19
C ASP A 23 -16.02 -3.34 4.71
N GLY A 24 -15.62 -4.28 3.86
CA GLY A 24 -16.00 -4.32 2.46
C GLY A 24 -14.96 -4.97 1.57
N LYS A 25 -15.35 -5.21 0.32
CA LYS A 25 -14.52 -5.92 -0.66
C LYS A 25 -13.19 -5.23 -0.97
N ASN A 26 -13.05 -3.92 -0.78
CA ASN A 26 -11.87 -3.14 -1.16
C ASN A 26 -11.09 -2.60 0.06
N SER A 27 -10.95 -3.46 1.08
CA SER A 27 -10.34 -3.12 2.37
C SER A 27 -8.81 -3.03 2.33
N GLY A 28 -8.24 -2.31 3.31
CA GLY A 28 -6.79 -2.19 3.45
C GLY A 28 -6.11 -3.52 3.73
N GLN A 29 -6.72 -4.36 4.55
CA GLN A 29 -6.25 -5.73 4.82
C GLN A 29 -6.11 -6.53 3.53
N ARG A 30 -7.13 -6.49 2.66
CA ARG A 30 -7.08 -7.21 1.39
C ARG A 30 -5.95 -6.68 0.51
N PHE A 31 -5.82 -5.36 0.40
CA PHE A 31 -4.77 -4.75 -0.40
C PHE A 31 -3.36 -5.10 0.14
N ARG A 32 -3.19 -5.11 1.46
CA ARG A 32 -1.95 -5.55 2.12
C ARG A 32 -1.62 -6.99 1.75
N GLU A 33 -2.53 -7.92 2.02
CA GLU A 33 -2.28 -9.36 1.92
C GLU A 33 -2.14 -9.84 0.47
N GLU A 34 -2.94 -9.32 -0.45
CA GLU A 34 -3.01 -9.82 -1.83
C GLU A 34 -2.10 -9.06 -2.80
N PHE A 35 -1.74 -7.80 -2.51
CA PHE A 35 -0.98 -6.95 -3.44
C PHE A 35 0.37 -6.53 -2.85
N LEU A 36 0.36 -5.85 -1.69
CA LEU A 36 1.57 -5.21 -1.17
C LEU A 36 2.57 -6.22 -0.59
N ALA A 37 2.14 -7.10 0.31
CA ALA A 37 3.04 -8.03 0.99
C ALA A 37 3.71 -9.01 0.02
N PRO A 38 3.00 -9.64 -0.94
CA PRO A 38 3.64 -10.50 -1.94
C PRO A 38 4.64 -9.74 -2.81
N ALA A 39 4.31 -8.51 -3.24
CA ALA A 39 5.21 -7.71 -4.07
C ALA A 39 6.46 -7.25 -3.31
N ILE A 40 6.33 -6.86 -2.04
CA ILE A 40 7.47 -6.38 -1.23
C ILE A 40 8.38 -7.54 -0.84
N LYS A 41 7.82 -8.71 -0.50
CA LYS A 41 8.58 -9.91 -0.12
C LYS A 41 9.26 -10.58 -1.33
N ASN A 42 8.85 -10.26 -2.56
CA ASN A 42 9.51 -10.79 -3.75
C ASN A 42 10.87 -10.09 -4.01
N ASN A 43 11.93 -10.89 -3.99
CA ASN A 43 13.32 -10.44 -4.20
C ASN A 43 13.69 -10.24 -5.68
N GLU A 44 12.85 -10.66 -6.62
CA GLU A 44 13.05 -10.40 -8.05
C GLU A 44 12.80 -8.92 -8.41
N PHE A 45 11.99 -8.25 -7.59
CA PHE A 45 11.64 -6.85 -7.78
C PHE A 45 12.62 -5.91 -7.09
N ASN A 46 13.10 -4.90 -7.81
CA ASN A 46 13.92 -3.84 -7.24
C ASN A 46 13.04 -2.85 -6.48
N LYS A 47 12.04 -2.29 -7.15
CA LYS A 47 11.03 -1.40 -6.56
C LYS A 47 9.61 -1.93 -6.77
N VAL A 48 8.73 -1.59 -5.84
CA VAL A 48 7.27 -1.75 -5.98
C VAL A 48 6.68 -0.36 -6.15
N ILE A 49 6.22 -0.04 -7.35
CA ILE A 49 5.63 1.23 -7.72
C ILE A 49 4.12 1.14 -7.49
N ILE A 50 3.60 1.89 -6.52
CA ILE A 50 2.17 1.94 -6.21
C ILE A 50 1.59 3.25 -6.74
N ASN A 51 0.76 3.12 -7.78
CA ASN A 51 0.15 4.24 -8.47
C ASN A 51 -1.31 4.46 -8.01
N PHE A 52 -1.54 5.59 -7.34
CA PHE A 52 -2.82 6.06 -6.86
C PHE A 52 -3.58 6.96 -7.85
N ASP A 53 -3.05 7.20 -9.04
CA ASP A 53 -3.78 7.94 -10.07
C ASP A 53 -5.07 7.22 -10.45
N GLY A 54 -6.16 8.00 -10.49
CA GLY A 54 -7.52 7.48 -10.72
C GLY A 54 -8.20 6.92 -9.47
N VAL A 55 -7.53 6.90 -8.31
CA VAL A 55 -8.18 6.66 -7.02
C VAL A 55 -8.92 7.92 -6.60
N LEU A 56 -10.23 7.80 -6.39
CA LEU A 56 -11.11 8.93 -6.09
C LEU A 56 -11.35 9.09 -4.58
N MET A 57 -11.23 8.00 -3.83
CA MET A 57 -11.40 7.99 -2.38
C MET A 57 -10.50 6.91 -1.78
N GLY A 58 -9.49 7.31 -1.01
CA GLY A 58 -8.65 6.41 -0.22
C GLY A 58 -8.58 6.94 1.21
N GLY A 59 -9.43 6.42 2.09
CA GLY A 59 -9.53 6.91 3.47
C GLY A 59 -8.27 6.62 4.28
N SER A 60 -8.02 7.43 5.31
CA SER A 60 -6.92 7.24 6.28
C SER A 60 -6.88 5.81 6.85
N SER A 61 -8.04 5.25 7.17
CA SER A 61 -8.18 3.85 7.62
C SER A 61 -7.67 2.83 6.61
N PHE A 62 -7.93 3.02 5.31
CA PHE A 62 -7.43 2.13 4.27
C PHE A 62 -5.89 2.19 4.20
N LEU A 63 -5.32 3.40 4.19
CA LEU A 63 -3.87 3.59 4.10
C LEU A 63 -3.14 3.05 5.32
N GLU A 64 -3.68 3.32 6.51
CA GLU A 64 -3.12 2.89 7.78
C GLU A 64 -3.04 1.35 7.85
N GLU A 65 -4.13 0.66 7.52
CA GLU A 65 -4.15 -0.81 7.53
C GLU A 65 -3.32 -1.41 6.39
N SER A 66 -3.33 -0.78 5.21
CA SER A 66 -2.57 -1.26 4.04
C SER A 66 -1.07 -1.19 4.26
N PHE A 67 -0.59 -0.08 4.80
CA PHE A 67 0.85 0.21 4.87
C PHE A 67 1.42 0.06 6.28
N GLY A 68 0.74 0.53 7.33
CA GLY A 68 1.14 0.27 8.71
C GLY A 68 0.98 -1.22 9.08
N GLY A 69 -0.06 -1.87 8.54
CA GLY A 69 -0.24 -3.31 8.69
C GLY A 69 0.89 -4.16 8.10
N LEU A 70 1.68 -3.65 7.13
CA LEU A 70 2.86 -4.38 6.64
C LEU A 70 3.92 -4.58 7.74
N VAL A 71 4.02 -3.64 8.67
CA VAL A 71 4.93 -3.75 9.81
C VAL A 71 4.29 -4.63 10.88
N ARG A 72 3.06 -4.30 11.29
CA ARG A 72 2.41 -4.96 12.43
C ARG A 72 1.99 -6.39 12.16
N GLU A 73 1.38 -6.65 11.01
CA GLU A 73 0.80 -7.96 10.69
C GLU A 73 1.76 -8.81 9.86
N GLU A 74 2.39 -8.23 8.83
CA GLU A 74 3.26 -8.96 7.92
C GLU A 74 4.71 -9.09 8.40
N LYS A 75 5.05 -8.40 9.50
CA LYS A 75 6.37 -8.38 10.16
C LYS A 75 7.51 -7.95 9.23
N ILE A 76 7.23 -7.05 8.28
CA ILE A 76 8.24 -6.47 7.39
C ILE A 76 8.82 -5.23 8.05
N ASP A 77 10.14 -5.14 8.13
CA ASP A 77 10.83 -3.96 8.67
C ASP A 77 10.45 -2.67 7.92
N ALA A 78 10.22 -1.60 8.68
CA ALA A 78 9.79 -0.31 8.15
C ALA A 78 10.77 0.27 7.13
N ASN A 79 12.08 0.18 7.38
CA ASN A 79 13.10 0.69 6.46
C ASN A 79 13.13 -0.13 5.17
N THR A 80 12.93 -1.44 5.26
CA THR A 80 12.79 -2.33 4.11
C THR A 80 11.62 -1.90 3.23
N ILE A 81 10.45 -1.65 3.82
CA ILE A 81 9.26 -1.17 3.08
C ILE A 81 9.57 0.17 2.41
N ILE A 82 10.06 1.16 3.18
CA ILE A 82 10.34 2.52 2.69
C ILE A 82 11.35 2.50 1.54
N ASN A 83 12.37 1.65 1.62
CA ASN A 83 13.37 1.50 0.56
C ASN A 83 12.84 0.71 -0.64
N LYS A 84 11.83 -0.14 -0.49
CA LYS A 84 11.29 -0.97 -1.58
C LYS A 84 10.18 -0.25 -2.37
N ILE A 85 9.37 0.59 -1.72
CA ILE A 85 8.18 1.19 -2.36
C ILE A 85 8.46 2.53 -3.04
N VAL A 86 7.71 2.82 -4.09
CA VAL A 86 7.63 4.13 -4.75
C VAL A 86 6.15 4.50 -4.88
N ILE A 87 5.74 5.62 -4.28
CA ILE A 87 4.35 6.11 -4.36
C ILE A 87 4.23 7.12 -5.49
N VAL A 88 3.35 6.82 -6.45
CA VAL A 88 2.93 7.73 -7.53
C VAL A 88 1.53 8.22 -7.21
N ALA A 89 1.38 9.53 -7.00
CA ALA A 89 0.11 10.16 -6.71
C ALA A 89 0.15 11.65 -7.06
N LYS A 90 -1.00 12.23 -7.38
CA LYS A 90 -1.13 13.69 -7.58
C LYS A 90 -0.82 14.50 -6.33
N SER A 91 -1.13 13.96 -5.15
CA SER A 91 -0.93 14.66 -3.87
C SER A 91 0.37 14.24 -3.20
N ALA A 92 1.27 15.20 -2.97
CA ALA A 92 2.50 14.96 -2.21
C ALA A 92 2.21 14.51 -0.77
N THR A 93 1.12 15.00 -0.17
CA THR A 93 0.74 14.66 1.21
C THR A 93 0.36 13.19 1.37
N LEU A 94 -0.13 12.53 0.32
CA LEU A 94 -0.48 11.10 0.37
C LEU A 94 0.76 10.25 0.66
N LYS A 95 1.88 10.58 0.00
CA LYS A 95 3.16 9.91 0.23
C LYS A 95 3.60 10.10 1.68
N GLU A 96 3.52 11.31 2.20
CA GLU A 96 3.91 11.62 3.58
C GLU A 96 3.05 10.86 4.60
N GLN A 97 1.73 10.78 4.38
CA GLN A 97 0.82 10.01 5.21
C GLN A 97 1.16 8.52 5.21
N ILE A 98 1.37 7.93 4.03
CA ILE A 98 1.76 6.51 3.91
C ILE A 98 3.07 6.25 4.67
N LEU A 99 4.08 7.10 4.47
CA LEU A 99 5.36 6.97 5.17
C LEU A 99 5.21 7.15 6.68
N SER A 100 4.32 8.03 7.13
CA SER A 100 4.01 8.19 8.55
C SER A 100 3.37 6.93 9.13
N TYR A 101 2.41 6.31 8.43
CA TYR A 101 1.80 5.06 8.90
C TYR A 101 2.81 3.91 8.99
N ILE A 102 3.75 3.81 8.05
CA ILE A 102 4.81 2.79 8.11
C ILE A 102 5.76 3.04 9.29
N LYS A 103 6.15 4.30 9.53
CA LYS A 103 7.11 4.65 10.58
C LYS A 103 6.55 4.53 12.00
N ASN A 104 5.25 4.75 12.17
CA ASN A 104 4.57 4.71 13.47
C ASN A 104 3.88 3.37 13.77
N ALA A 105 4.14 2.35 12.95
CA ALA A 105 3.52 1.03 13.07
C ALA A 105 4.31 0.07 13.97
#